data_AF-A0A654CJ39-F1
#
_entry.id   AF-A0A654CJ39-F1
#
_cell.length_a   1.000
_cell.length_b   1.000
_cell.length_c   1.000
_cell.angle_alpha   90.00
_cell.angle_beta   90.00
_cell.angle_gamma   90.00
#
_symmetry.space_group_name_H-M   'P 1'
#
loop_
_entity.id
_entity.type
_entity.pdbx_description
1 polymer ?
#
loop_
_entity_poly.entity_id
_entity_poly.type
_entity_poly.pdbx_seq_one_letter_code
_entity_poly.pdbx_strand_id
1 'polypeptide(L)'
;MAAYYDSALAQHGTTARGVDWKDDASHRTRHVQFLRLIEHDPDASILDLGCGYGDFLTVLRQAGHRGSYVGCDIASGMIEAARQMHGEGDDRRWHLGAAPPEAS
;
A
#
# COMPACT_ATOMS: atom_id res chain seq x y z
N MET A 1 12.99 -8.52 -11.90
CA MET A 1 11.82 -7.70 -11.51
C MET A 1 12.08 -6.91 -10.24
N ALA A 2 12.40 -7.53 -9.10
CA ALA A 2 12.75 -6.81 -7.86
C ALA A 2 13.97 -5.87 -8.00
N ALA A 3 15.05 -6.34 -8.63
CA ALA A 3 16.28 -5.55 -8.82
C ALA A 3 16.10 -4.26 -9.65
N TYR A 4 15.06 -4.16 -10.49
CA TYR A 4 14.78 -2.95 -11.27
C TYR A 4 14.20 -1.84 -10.38
N TYR A 5 13.31 -2.20 -9.44
CA TYR A 5 12.72 -1.25 -8.50
C TYR A 5 13.71 -0.83 -7.41
N ASP A 6 14.53 -1.76 -6.92
CA ASP A 6 15.59 -1.44 -5.94
C ASP A 6 16.62 -0.46 -6.54
N SER A 7 16.99 -0.65 -7.81
CA SER A 7 17.88 0.29 -8.52
C SER A 7 17.23 1.66 -8.75
N ALA A 8 15.92 1.71 -9.00
CA ALA A 8 15.21 2.96 -9.25
C ALA A 8 15.02 3.78 -7.95
N LEU A 9 14.75 3.09 -6.83
CA LEU A 9 14.73 3.68 -5.48
C LEU A 9 16.10 4.22 -5.05
N ALA A 10 17.18 3.46 -5.32
CA ALA A 10 18.54 3.88 -4.99
C ALA A 10 19.02 5.10 -5.79
N GLN A 11 18.54 5.30 -7.02
CA GLN A 11 18.98 6.40 -7.89
C GLN A 11 18.20 7.72 -7.70
N HIS A 12 17.01 7.68 -7.10
CA HIS A 12 16.07 8.82 -7.15
C HIS A 12 15.35 9.13 -5.82
N GLY A 13 15.55 8.33 -4.78
CA GLY A 13 14.97 8.54 -3.45
C GLY A 13 13.44 8.37 -3.40
N THR A 14 12.84 8.66 -2.24
CA THR A 14 11.39 8.56 -1.95
C THR A 14 10.56 9.69 -2.57
N THR A 15 11.01 10.26 -3.68
CA THR A 15 10.21 11.22 -4.46
C THR A 15 9.64 10.55 -5.70
N ALA A 16 8.49 11.00 -6.17
CA ALA A 16 7.70 10.47 -7.28
C ALA A 16 8.43 10.36 -8.65
N ARG A 17 9.75 10.58 -8.70
CA ARG A 17 10.61 10.34 -9.86
C ARG A 17 11.43 9.05 -9.79
N GLY A 18 11.54 8.40 -8.62
CA GLY A 18 12.27 7.13 -8.44
C GLY A 18 11.49 5.87 -8.71
N VAL A 19 10.20 6.03 -8.89
CA VAL A 19 9.30 5.08 -9.52
C VAL A 19 8.65 5.86 -10.64
N ASP A 20 8.56 5.29 -11.83
CA ASP A 20 7.92 5.88 -13.01
C ASP A 20 6.40 6.05 -12.77
N TRP A 21 6.02 6.92 -11.83
CA TRP A 21 4.66 7.30 -11.48
C TRP A 21 4.44 8.72 -11.97
N LYS A 22 4.17 8.81 -13.26
CA LYS A 22 3.92 10.08 -13.94
C LYS A 22 2.56 10.70 -13.65
N ASP A 23 1.67 10.08 -12.87
CA ASP A 23 0.31 10.60 -12.72
C ASP A 23 -0.38 10.17 -11.41
N ASP A 24 -0.22 11.02 -10.39
CA ASP A 24 -0.94 11.03 -9.11
C ASP A 24 -2.47 10.94 -9.30
N ALA A 25 -2.99 11.51 -10.39
CA ALA A 25 -4.41 11.56 -10.69
C ALA A 25 -5.03 10.23 -11.20
N SER A 26 -4.24 9.33 -11.80
CA SER A 26 -4.78 8.11 -12.43
C SER A 26 -5.03 6.96 -11.44
N HIS A 27 -4.30 6.93 -10.31
CA HIS A 27 -4.44 5.88 -9.29
C HIS A 27 -5.63 6.11 -8.35
N ARG A 28 -5.90 7.36 -7.99
CA ARG A 28 -7.05 7.72 -7.14
C ARG A 28 -8.40 7.31 -7.73
N THR A 29 -8.53 7.33 -9.06
CA THR A 29 -9.77 6.95 -9.76
C THR A 29 -10.08 5.45 -9.65
N ARG A 30 -9.05 4.59 -9.55
CA ARG A 30 -9.24 3.13 -9.42
C ARG A 30 -9.62 2.73 -7.99
N HIS A 31 -9.05 3.39 -6.98
CA HIS A 31 -9.37 3.09 -5.57
C HIS A 31 -10.84 3.30 -5.21
N VAL A 32 -11.51 4.30 -5.81
CA VAL A 32 -12.93 4.59 -5.54
C VAL A 32 -13.85 3.43 -5.92
N GLN A 33 -13.49 2.62 -6.93
CA GLN A 33 -14.30 1.45 -7.30
C GLN A 33 -14.25 0.36 -6.21
N PHE A 34 -13.10 0.19 -5.56
CA PHE A 34 -12.94 -0.79 -4.50
C PHE A 34 -13.63 -0.36 -3.20
N LEU A 35 -13.76 0.95 -2.93
CA LEU A 35 -14.51 1.44 -1.77
C LEU A 35 -15.95 0.92 -1.73
N ARG A 36 -16.58 0.72 -2.90
CA ARG A 36 -17.94 0.16 -2.98
C ARG A 36 -18.05 -1.26 -2.45
N LEU A 37 -16.96 -2.03 -2.45
CA LEU A 37 -16.98 -3.42 -1.95
C LEU A 37 -17.04 -3.50 -0.42
N ILE A 38 -16.63 -2.43 0.26
CA ILE A 38 -16.54 -2.36 1.72
C ILE A 38 -17.46 -1.29 2.30
N GLU A 39 -18.28 -0.63 1.48
CA GLU A 39 -19.12 0.51 1.90
C GLU A 39 -20.12 0.14 3.02
N HIS A 40 -20.49 -1.13 3.12
CA HIS A 40 -21.38 -1.67 4.13
C HIS A 40 -20.68 -2.38 5.29
N ASP A 41 -19.34 -2.47 5.26
CA ASP A 41 -18.54 -3.09 6.32
C ASP A 41 -17.26 -2.26 6.58
N PRO A 42 -17.37 -1.20 7.40
CA PRO A 42 -16.22 -0.36 7.72
C PRO A 42 -15.14 -1.11 8.52
N ASP A 43 -15.44 -2.27 9.11
CA ASP A 43 -14.50 -3.03 9.93
C ASP A 43 -13.91 -4.24 9.18
N ALA A 44 -14.22 -4.40 7.89
CA ALA A 44 -13.71 -5.48 7.04
C ALA A 44 -12.18 -5.57 7.05
N SER A 45 -11.64 -6.79 7.07
CA SER A 45 -10.20 -7.02 6.90
C SER A 45 -9.80 -6.88 5.43
N ILE A 46 -8.73 -6.13 5.16
CA ILE A 46 -8.22 -5.88 3.81
C ILE A 46 -6.80 -6.44 3.66
N LEU A 47 -6.59 -7.19 2.59
CA LEU A 47 -5.27 -7.58 2.08
C LEU A 47 -5.04 -6.86 0.76
N ASP A 48 -4.00 -6.05 0.69
CA ASP A 48 -3.60 -5.30 -0.50
C ASP A 48 -2.29 -5.86 -1.07
N LEU A 49 -2.35 -6.49 -2.25
CA LEU A 49 -1.21 -7.09 -2.93
C LEU A 49 -0.66 -6.12 -3.98
N GLY A 50 0.62 -5.75 -3.84
CA GLY A 50 1.20 -4.63 -4.57
C GLY A 50 0.79 -3.29 -3.96
N CYS A 51 0.79 -3.21 -2.63
CA CYS A 51 0.27 -2.05 -1.90
C CYS A 51 1.08 -0.75 -2.12
N GLY A 52 2.26 -0.86 -2.72
CA GLY A 52 3.20 0.26 -2.84
C GLY A 52 3.49 0.86 -1.46
N TYR A 53 3.47 2.19 -1.39
CA TYR A 53 3.68 2.92 -0.13
C TYR A 53 2.40 3.08 0.72
N GLY A 54 1.29 2.42 0.36
CA GLY A 54 0.07 2.44 1.18
C GLY A 54 -0.97 3.50 0.80
N ASP A 55 -0.97 4.01 -0.44
CA ASP A 55 -1.94 5.03 -0.89
C ASP A 55 -3.40 4.56 -0.70
N PHE A 56 -3.68 3.28 -0.94
CA PHE A 56 -5.03 2.74 -0.77
C PHE A 56 -5.49 2.78 0.70
N LEU A 57 -4.61 2.51 1.67
CA LEU A 57 -4.92 2.66 3.10
C LEU A 57 -5.33 4.10 3.42
N THR A 58 -4.68 5.11 2.83
CA THR A 58 -5.06 6.51 3.01
C THR A 58 -6.49 6.75 2.55
N VAL A 59 -6.84 6.28 1.35
CA VAL A 59 -8.19 6.41 0.78
C VAL A 59 -9.22 5.69 1.65
N LEU A 60 -8.90 4.48 2.14
CA LEU A 60 -9.75 3.69 3.04
C LEU A 60 -10.03 4.42 4.35
N ARG A 61 -8.99 4.91 5.03
CA ARG A 61 -9.14 5.63 6.30
C ARG A 61 -9.92 6.94 6.12
N GLN A 62 -9.71 7.67 5.02
CA GLN A 62 -10.51 8.85 4.67
C GLN A 62 -11.99 8.53 4.43
N ALA A 63 -12.29 7.33 3.91
CA ALA A 63 -13.64 6.83 3.74
C ALA A 63 -14.27 6.24 5.02
N GLY A 64 -13.57 6.26 6.15
CA GLY A 64 -14.09 5.80 7.44
C GLY A 64 -13.89 4.30 7.73
N HIS A 65 -13.10 3.60 6.92
CA HIS A 65 -12.69 2.22 7.21
C HIS A 65 -11.85 2.18 8.49
N ARG A 66 -12.15 1.24 9.38
CA ARG A 66 -11.49 0.98 10.67
C ARG A 66 -10.96 -0.45 10.79
N GLY A 67 -11.28 -1.32 9.84
CA GLY A 67 -10.86 -2.70 9.84
C GLY A 67 -9.34 -2.87 9.72
N SER A 68 -8.90 -4.11 9.89
CA SER A 68 -7.49 -4.47 9.76
C SER A 68 -7.01 -4.36 8.31
N TYR A 69 -5.76 -3.99 8.13
CA TYR A 69 -5.14 -3.80 6.83
C TYR A 69 -3.78 -4.51 6.77
N VAL A 70 -3.55 -5.28 5.72
CA VAL A 70 -2.27 -5.94 5.46
C VAL A 70 -1.81 -5.53 4.05
N GLY A 71 -0.75 -4.73 3.98
CA GLY A 71 -0.11 -4.37 2.72
C GLY A 71 1.05 -5.30 2.42
N CYS A 72 1.08 -5.88 1.22
CA CYS A 72 2.20 -6.68 0.72
C CYS A 72 2.77 -6.04 -0.55
N ASP A 73 4.10 -5.91 -0.61
CA ASP A 73 4.79 -5.45 -1.81
C ASP A 73 6.15 -6.14 -1.93
N ILE A 74 6.59 -6.41 -3.16
CA ILE A 74 7.87 -7.08 -3.44
C ILE A 74 9.07 -6.14 -3.35
N ALA A 75 8.85 -4.83 -3.41
CA ALA A 75 9.89 -3.82 -3.30
C ALA A 75 10.08 -3.40 -1.83
N SER A 76 11.27 -3.64 -1.27
CA SER A 76 11.56 -3.30 0.13
C SER A 76 11.40 -1.80 0.40
N GLY A 77 11.81 -0.94 -0.54
CA GLY A 77 11.65 0.50 -0.43
C GLY A 77 10.19 0.97 -0.36
N MET A 78 9.25 0.23 -0.96
CA MET A 78 7.81 0.53 -0.84
C MET A 78 7.30 0.22 0.56
N ILE A 79 7.68 -0.93 1.11
CA ILE A 79 7.32 -1.32 2.47
C ILE A 79 7.94 -0.39 3.51
N GLU A 80 9.19 0.04 3.31
CA GLU A 80 9.83 1.05 4.16
C GLU A 80 9.09 2.39 4.11
N ALA A 81 8.73 2.86 2.91
CA ALA A 81 7.94 4.09 2.74
C ALA A 81 6.56 3.99 3.40
N ALA A 82 5.88 2.85 3.25
CA ALA A 82 4.58 2.62 3.87
C ALA A 82 4.67 2.63 5.40
N ARG A 83 5.68 1.97 5.96
CA ARG A 83 5.97 2.00 7.41
C ARG A 83 6.29 3.41 7.90
N GLN A 84 7.05 4.21 7.14
CA GLN A 84 7.35 5.59 7.50
C GLN A 84 6.10 6.48 7.47
N MET A 85 5.25 6.33 6.44
CA MET A 85 4.07 7.16 6.24
C MET A 85 2.93 6.82 7.21
N HIS A 86 2.72 5.54 7.46
CA HIS A 86 1.56 5.05 8.23
C HIS A 86 1.93 4.46 9.58
N GLY A 87 3.19 4.09 9.81
CA GLY A 87 3.57 3.28 10.97
C GLY A 87 3.04 1.85 10.89
N GLU A 88 3.24 1.11 11.98
CA GLU A 88 2.68 -0.21 12.24
C GLU A 88 1.80 -0.16 13.49
N GLY A 89 0.81 -1.03 13.58
CA GLY A 89 -0.08 -1.13 14.73
C GLY A 89 -0.99 -2.35 14.66
N ASP A 90 -1.84 -2.50 15.65
CA ASP A 90 -2.77 -3.64 15.76
C ASP A 90 -3.70 -3.76 14.54
N ASP A 91 -4.00 -2.63 13.89
CA ASP A 91 -4.91 -2.51 12.76
C ASP A 91 -4.19 -2.52 11.40
N ARG A 92 -2.86 -2.46 11.34
CA ARG A 92 -2.13 -2.38 10.07
C ARG A 92 -0.73 -2.98 10.10
N ARG A 93 -0.42 -3.80 9.10
CA ARG A 93 0.87 -4.48 8.95
C ARG A 93 1.38 -4.40 7.51
N TRP A 94 2.70 -4.43 7.36
CA TRP A 94 3.38 -4.33 6.06
C TRP A 94 4.34 -5.50 5.87
N HIS A 95 4.23 -6.19 4.74
CA HIS A 95 5.02 -7.38 4.43
C HIS A 95 5.77 -7.23 3.11
N LEU A 96 7.06 -7.58 3.16
CA LEU A 96 7.89 -7.70 1.97
C LEU A 96 7.64 -9.06 1.33
N GLY A 97 7.02 -9.06 0.14
CA GLY A 97 6.68 -10.27 -0.60
C GLY A 97 5.37 -10.17 -1.36
N ALA A 98 5.05 -11.23 -2.10
CA ALA A 98 3.82 -11.34 -2.90
C ALA A 98 2.68 -12.08 -2.17
N ALA A 99 2.85 -12.40 -0.89
CA ALA A 99 1.89 -13.14 -0.09
C ALA A 99 1.87 -12.59 1.34
N PRO A 100 0.70 -12.61 2.02
CA PRO A 100 0.66 -12.34 3.45
C PRO A 100 1.45 -13.41 4.21
N PRO A 101 1.99 -13.09 5.40
CA PRO A 101 2.61 -14.08 6.26
C PRO A 101 1.57 -15.15 6.61
N GLU A 102 2.00 -16.40 6.71
CA GLU A 102 1.12 -17.47 7.18
C GLU A 102 0.54 -17.07 8.54
N ALA A 103 -0.79 -17.14 8.66
CA ALA A 103 -1.46 -16.85 9.92
C ALA A 103 -0.96 -17.84 10.97
N SER A 104 -0.25 -17.32 11.97
CA SER A 104 0.18 -18.07 13.16
C SER A 104 -0.92 -18.05 14.22
#